data_AF-A0A527H1K4-F1
#
_entry.id   AF-A0A527H1K4-F1
#
_cell.length_a   1.000
_cell.length_b   1.000
_cell.length_c   1.000
_cell.angle_alpha   90.00
_cell.angle_beta   90.00
_cell.angle_gamma   90.00
#
_symmetry.space_group_name_H-M   'P 1'
#
loop_
_entity.id
_entity.type
_entity.pdbx_description
1 polymer ?
#
loop_
_entity_poly.entity_id
_entity_poly.type
_entity_poly.pdbx_seq_one_letter_code
_entity_poly.pdbx_strand_id
1 'polypeptide(L)' 'PDINSQSEATITAVARGLVLGLPADVAIRVADDGDSVVVDMRSASRYGRHDLGDNAARITDFLAELDQEVAGQVGAAPAE' A
#
# COMPACT_ATOMS: atom_id res chain seq x y z
N PRO A 1 -18.93 -8.31 25.88
CA PRO A 1 -18.68 -8.76 24.50
C PRO A 1 -17.34 -8.19 24.04
N ASP A 2 -16.33 -9.05 23.90
CA ASP A 2 -15.02 -8.66 23.40
C ASP A 2 -15.15 -8.37 21.90
N ILE A 3 -15.28 -7.07 21.60
CA ILE A 3 -15.26 -6.48 20.27
C ILE A 3 -13.81 -6.41 19.81
N ASN A 4 -13.18 -7.54 19.48
CA ASN A 4 -11.84 -7.52 18.90
C ASN A 4 -11.82 -6.51 17.74
N SER A 5 -10.96 -5.50 17.87
CA SER A 5 -10.92 -4.21 17.16
C SER A 5 -10.65 -4.32 15.65
N GLN A 6 -11.39 -5.15 14.92
CA GLN A 6 -11.21 -5.36 13.49
C GLN A 6 -11.65 -4.12 12.71
N SER A 7 -10.70 -3.24 12.49
CA SER A 7 -10.87 -2.00 11.72
C SER A 7 -10.24 -2.21 10.35
N GLU A 8 -11.05 -2.03 9.30
CA GLU A 8 -10.60 -2.15 7.92
C GLU A 8 -10.81 -0.83 7.18
N ALA A 9 -9.81 -0.42 6.42
CA ALA A 9 -9.86 0.73 5.54
C ALA A 9 -9.39 0.35 4.12
N THR A 10 -10.05 0.90 3.10
CA THR A 10 -9.64 0.75 1.70
C THR A 10 -9.45 2.13 1.07
N ILE A 11 -8.32 2.31 0.40
CA ILE A 11 -7.95 3.51 -0.34
C ILE A 11 -7.87 3.15 -1.82
N THR A 12 -8.51 3.94 -2.68
CA THR A 12 -8.41 3.80 -4.13
C THR A 12 -7.77 5.02 -4.75
N ALA A 13 -6.92 4.81 -5.74
CA ALA A 13 -6.18 5.86 -6.42
C ALA A 13 -5.93 5.51 -7.89
N VAL A 14 -5.57 6.53 -8.67
CA VAL A 14 -5.09 6.37 -10.04
C VAL A 14 -3.68 6.92 -10.12
N ALA A 15 -2.74 6.08 -10.54
CA ALA A 15 -1.36 6.48 -10.79
C ALA A 15 -1.05 6.44 -12.29
N ARG A 16 -0.01 7.17 -12.70
CA ARG A 16 0.38 7.34 -14.10
C ARG A 16 1.80 6.85 -14.31
N GLY A 17 2.00 5.97 -15.29
CA GLY A 17 3.34 5.47 -15.64
C GLY A 17 4.22 6.56 -16.28
N LEU A 18 5.54 6.45 -16.10
CA LEU A 18 6.49 7.53 -16.43
C LEU A 18 6.71 7.76 -17.94
N VAL A 19 6.63 6.70 -18.76
CA VAL A 19 6.99 6.78 -20.18
C VAL A 19 5.88 7.39 -21.03
N LEU A 20 4.64 6.90 -20.86
CA LEU A 20 3.49 7.29 -21.68
C LEU A 20 2.35 7.92 -20.86
N GLY A 21 2.51 8.08 -19.55
CA GLY A 21 1.46 8.65 -18.69
C GLY A 21 0.18 7.81 -18.61
N LEU A 22 0.25 6.52 -18.98
CA LEU A 22 -0.92 5.64 -19.01
C LEU A 22 -1.43 5.40 -17.59
N PRO A 23 -2.75 5.49 -17.36
CA PRO A 23 -3.33 5.32 -16.04
C PRO A 23 -3.33 3.84 -15.62
N ALA A 24 -3.08 3.64 -14.33
CA ALA A 24 -3.22 2.37 -13.64
C ALA A 24 -4.02 2.59 -12.36
N ASP A 25 -4.95 1.68 -12.09
CA ASP A 25 -5.77 1.68 -10.88
C ASP A 25 -4.99 1.07 -9.73
N VAL A 26 -5.08 1.71 -8.57
CA VAL A 26 -4.42 1.28 -7.33
C VAL A 26 -5.48 1.10 -6.26
N ALA A 27 -5.40 -0.01 -5.54
CA ALA A 27 -6.20 -0.27 -4.35
C ALA A 27 -5.27 -0.71 -3.22
N ILE A 28 -5.40 -0.06 -2.06
CA ILE A 28 -4.67 -0.38 -0.84
C ILE A 28 -5.70 -0.70 0.23
N ARG A 29 -5.52 -1.82 0.91
CA ARG A 29 -6.37 -2.30 2.00
C ARG A 29 -5.51 -2.40 3.25
N VAL A 30 -6.01 -1.85 4.34
CA VAL A 30 -5.37 -1.88 5.66
C VAL A 30 -6.35 -2.54 6.61
N ALA A 31 -5.93 -3.62 7.25
CA ALA A 31 -6.75 -4.36 8.20
C ALA A 31 -5.97 -4.57 9.50
N ASP A 32 -6.56 -4.15 10.62
CA ASP A 32 -6.09 -4.45 11.97
C ASP A 32 -6.74 -5.76 12.45
N ASP A 33 -5.93 -6.76 12.76
CA ASP A 33 -6.40 -8.06 13.28
C ASP A 33 -6.34 -8.15 14.82
N GLY A 34 -5.88 -7.10 15.50
CA GLY A 34 -5.70 -7.00 16.94
C GLY A 34 -4.27 -7.23 17.42
N ASP A 35 -3.47 -8.00 16.69
CA ASP A 35 -2.05 -8.26 16.99
C ASP A 35 -1.12 -7.56 15.99
N SER A 36 -1.59 -7.38 14.76
CA SER A 36 -0.85 -6.80 13.65
C SER A 36 -1.75 -6.05 12.68
N VAL A 37 -1.13 -5.15 11.91
CA VAL A 37 -1.78 -4.48 10.79
C VAL A 37 -1.28 -5.09 9.50
N VAL A 38 -2.20 -5.63 8.70
CA VAL A 38 -1.92 -6.19 7.38
C VAL A 38 -2.24 -5.15 6.31
N VAL A 39 -1.26 -4.87 5.45
CA VAL A 39 -1.42 -3.96 4.31
C VAL A 39 -1.30 -4.75 3.00
N ASP A 40 -2.39 -4.77 2.24
CA ASP A 40 -2.41 -5.32 0.89
C ASP A 40 -2.48 -4.20 -0.14
N MET A 41 -1.61 -4.24 -1.14
CA MET A 41 -1.65 -3.33 -2.29
C MET A 41 -1.84 -4.09 -3.60
N ARG A 42 -2.66 -3.53 -4.48
CA ARG A 42 -2.79 -3.97 -5.88
C ARG A 42 -2.65 -2.78 -6.82
N SER A 43 -2.03 -3.02 -7.97
CA SER A 43 -1.92 -2.05 -9.08
C SER A 43 -2.21 -2.75 -10.39
N ALA A 44 -3.05 -2.16 -11.25
CA ALA A 44 -3.43 -2.73 -12.54
C ALA A 44 -3.47 -1.66 -13.63
N SER A 45 -2.71 -1.86 -14.70
CA SER A 45 -2.73 -0.99 -15.88
C SER A 45 -4.05 -1.12 -16.64
N ARG A 46 -4.66 0.01 -17.01
CA ARG A 46 -5.93 0.01 -17.78
C ARG A 46 -5.75 -0.34 -19.25
N TYR A 47 -4.54 -0.15 -19.77
CA TYR A 47 -4.23 -0.29 -21.19
C TYR A 47 -2.95 -1.06 -21.42
N GLY A 48 -2.88 -1.75 -22.56
CA GLY A 48 -1.75 -2.57 -22.96
C GLY A 48 -1.89 -4.03 -22.51
N ARG A 49 -1.22 -4.93 -23.23
CA ARG A 49 -1.12 -6.36 -22.84
C ARG A 49 -0.09 -6.59 -21.73
N HIS A 50 0.89 -5.70 -21.62
CA HIS A 50 1.98 -5.76 -20.66
C HIS A 50 2.20 -4.36 -20.08
N ASP A 51 2.45 -4.30 -18.78
CA ASP A 51 2.83 -3.08 -18.05
C ASP A 51 4.36 -2.92 -17.96
N LEU A 52 5.12 -3.86 -18.53
CA LEU A 52 6.58 -3.92 -18.53
C LEU A 52 7.19 -3.81 -17.12
N GLY A 53 6.46 -4.28 -16.10
CA GLY A 53 6.90 -4.23 -14.71
C GLY A 53 6.54 -2.95 -13.95
N ASP A 54 5.88 -1.97 -14.58
CA ASP A 54 5.51 -0.69 -13.93
C ASP A 54 4.68 -0.89 -12.66
N ASN A 55 3.70 -1.82 -12.69
CA ASN A 55 2.90 -2.13 -11.52
C ASN A 55 3.71 -2.82 -10.42
N ALA A 56 4.60 -3.74 -10.77
CA ALA A 56 5.45 -4.45 -9.82
C ALA A 56 6.44 -3.50 -9.13
N ALA A 57 7.08 -2.61 -9.91
CA ALA A 57 7.95 -1.57 -9.39
C ALA A 57 7.19 -0.67 -8.41
N ARG A 58 6.03 -0.16 -8.82
CA ARG A 58 5.19 0.71 -7.96
C ARG A 58 4.80 0.06 -6.64
N ILE A 59 4.36 -1.19 -6.67
CA ILE A 59 3.96 -1.91 -5.44
C ILE A 59 5.18 -2.06 -4.53
N THR A 60 6.33 -2.45 -5.09
CA THR A 60 7.56 -2.66 -4.32
C THR A 60 8.05 -1.35 -3.71
N ASP A 61 8.10 -0.27 -4.48
CA ASP A 61 8.55 1.05 -4.03
C ASP A 61 7.65 1.59 -2.92
N PHE A 62 6.32 1.52 -3.10
CA PHE A 62 5.37 1.97 -2.09
C PHE A 62 5.50 1.20 -0.77
N LEU A 63 5.59 -0.14 -0.83
CA LEU A 63 5.70 -0.96 0.37
C LEU A 63 7.05 -0.75 1.08
N ALA A 64 8.12 -0.49 0.32
CA ALA A 64 9.42 -0.14 0.90
C ALA A 64 9.38 1.23 1.61
N GLU A 65 8.76 2.24 1.01
CA GLU A 65 8.57 3.56 1.64
C GLU A 65 7.68 3.47 2.89
N LEU A 66 6.61 2.66 2.83
CA LEU A 66 5.74 2.41 3.97
C LEU A 66 6.50 1.77 5.13
N ASP A 67 7.34 0.77 4.85
CA ASP A 67 8.17 0.12 5.87
C ASP A 67 9.11 1.12 6.56
N GLN A 68 9.74 2.02 5.79
CA GLN A 68 10.58 3.08 6.35
C GLN A 68 9.80 4.05 7.23
N GLU A 69 8.62 4.48 6.78
CA GLU A 69 7.77 5.39 7.54
C GLU A 69 7.28 4.75 8.85
N VAL A 70 6.83 3.49 8.80
CA VAL A 70 6.42 2.74 9.99
C VAL A 70 7.60 2.53 10.94
N ALA A 71 8.76 2.14 10.44
CA ALA A 71 9.96 1.98 11.27
C ALA A 71 10.37 3.29 11.95
N GLY A 72 10.25 4.42 11.25
CA GLY A 72 10.48 5.76 11.81
C GLY A 72 9.51 6.12 12.94
N GLN A 73 8.25 5.72 12.82
CA GLN A 73 7.22 5.96 13.85
C GLN A 73 7.39 5.02 15.06
N VAL A 74 7.72 3.76 14.83
CA VAL A 74 7.97 2.77 15.90
C VAL A 74 9.24 3.12 16.70
N GLY A 75 10.29 3.60 16.02
CA GLY A 75 11.54 4.05 16.65
C GLY A 75 11.43 5.38 17.42
N ALA A 76 10.34 6.12 17.27
CA ALA A 76 10.07 7.38 17.97
C ALA A 76 9.21 7.22 19.23
N ALA A 77 8.85 5.99 19.62
CA ALA A 77 8.22 5.75 20.92
C ALA A 77 9.23 6.10 22.05
N PRO A 78 8.81 6.83 23.11
CA PRO A 78 9.73 7.61 23.92
C PRO A 78 10.64 6.74 24.79
N ALA A 79 11.87 7.22 25.00
CA ALA A 79 12.61 6.90 26.21
C ALA A 79 11.77 7.33 27.43
N GLU A 80 11.35 6.37 28.24
CA GLU A 80 11.02 6.60 29.65
C GLU A 80 12.30 6.81 30.47
#